data_AF-G8E3T0-F1
#
_entry.id   AF-G8E3T0-F1
#
_cell.length_a   1.000
_cell.length_b   1.000
_cell.length_c   1.000
_cell.angle_alpha   90.00
_cell.angle_beta   90.00
_cell.angle_gamma   90.00
#
_symmetry.space_group_name_H-M   'P 1'
#
loop_
_entity.id
_entity.type
_entity.pdbx_description
1 polymer ?
#
loop_
_entity_poly.entity_id
_entity_poly.type
_entity_poly.pdbx_seq_one_letter_code
_entity_poly.pdbx_strand_id
1 'polypeptide(L)'
;GMGGLGKTTLVRNINNKLGGLDSFNIVMWITVSNRYQEAESDLRKIQNLIAERLKLELREESMETRTSKLRARLMMEKTFVLILDDVWNPIDLDRLGIPEPQVLRGGKIILTTRSSDVCSQMADVPLKIEALNEDEAWSLFCKSAGDVATWEEIEPLAKAITEECGGLPLALKV
;
A
#
# COMPACT_ATOMS: atom_id res chain seq x y z
N GLY A 1 -5.48 -3.49 9.44
CA GLY A 1 -6.51 -4.49 9.05
C GLY A 1 -5.84 -5.82 8.73
N MET A 2 -6.48 -6.95 9.01
CA MET A 2 -5.94 -8.32 8.85
C MET A 2 -5.41 -8.60 7.43
N GLY A 3 -4.53 -9.61 7.30
CA GLY A 3 -4.12 -10.15 6.00
C GLY A 3 -5.31 -10.61 5.16
N GLY A 4 -5.20 -10.53 3.83
CA GLY A 4 -6.26 -10.99 2.92
C GLY A 4 -7.45 -10.05 2.72
N LEU A 5 -7.58 -8.97 3.52
CA LEU A 5 -8.68 -7.99 3.41
C LEU A 5 -8.62 -7.03 2.21
N GLY A 6 -7.64 -7.18 1.31
CA GLY A 6 -7.59 -6.35 0.10
C GLY A 6 -7.02 -4.94 0.25
N LYS A 7 -6.31 -4.61 1.34
CA LYS A 7 -5.61 -3.31 1.51
C LYS A 7 -4.76 -2.92 0.30
N THR A 8 -3.87 -3.83 -0.13
CA THR A 8 -3.01 -3.64 -1.31
C THR A 8 -3.84 -3.48 -2.59
N THR A 9 -4.94 -4.22 -2.72
CA THR A 9 -5.88 -4.10 -3.86
C THR A 9 -6.54 -2.73 -3.89
N LEU A 10 -6.97 -2.21 -2.74
CA LEU A 10 -7.55 -0.87 -2.62
C LEU A 10 -6.55 0.20 -3.06
N VAL A 11 -5.33 0.16 -2.53
CA VAL A 11 -4.28 1.13 -2.89
C VAL A 11 -3.87 0.99 -4.36
N ARG A 12 -3.88 -0.22 -4.93
CA ARG A 12 -3.65 -0.44 -6.36
C ARG A 12 -4.72 0.23 -7.22
N ASN A 13 -5.98 0.14 -6.83
CA ASN A 13 -7.07 0.84 -7.52
C ASN A 13 -6.93 2.36 -7.43
N ILE A 14 -6.45 2.89 -6.28
CA ILE A 14 -6.11 4.31 -6.14
C ILE A 14 -4.97 4.67 -7.09
N ASN A 15 -3.85 3.95 -7.06
CA ASN A 15 -2.70 4.17 -7.94
C ASN A 15 -3.09 4.22 -9.42
N ASN A 16 -3.94 3.28 -9.87
CA ASN A 16 -4.40 3.23 -11.26
C ASN A 16 -5.25 4.46 -11.64
N LYS A 17 -6.04 5.00 -10.72
CA LYS A 17 -6.77 6.25 -10.93
C LYS A 17 -5.85 7.46 -10.92
N LEU A 18 -4.86 7.49 -10.02
CA LEU A 18 -3.87 8.57 -9.94
C LEU A 18 -3.03 8.68 -11.22
N GLY A 19 -2.65 7.56 -11.84
CA GLY A 19 -1.89 7.55 -13.09
C GLY A 19 -2.63 8.16 -14.29
N GLY A 20 -3.95 8.38 -14.19
CA GLY A 20 -4.75 9.06 -15.20
C GLY A 20 -5.12 10.52 -14.86
N LEU A 21 -4.59 11.06 -13.75
CA LEU A 21 -4.89 12.43 -13.30
C LEU A 21 -3.65 13.32 -13.44
N ASP A 22 -3.82 14.51 -14.02
CA ASP A 22 -2.77 15.53 -14.09
C ASP A 22 -2.44 16.17 -12.73
N SER A 23 -3.14 15.76 -11.66
CA SER A 23 -2.97 16.31 -10.32
C SER A 23 -1.70 15.84 -9.62
N PHE A 24 -1.07 14.75 -10.10
CA PHE A 24 0.18 14.22 -9.53
C PHE A 24 1.24 14.00 -10.61
N ASN A 25 2.39 14.66 -10.46
CA ASN A 25 3.49 14.56 -11.42
C ASN A 25 4.16 13.18 -11.39
N ILE A 26 4.19 12.56 -10.21
CA ILE A 26 4.87 11.29 -9.98
C ILE A 26 4.16 10.46 -8.91
N VAL A 27 4.04 9.16 -9.17
CA VAL A 27 3.53 8.17 -8.22
C VAL A 27 4.57 7.06 -8.06
N MET A 28 5.02 6.84 -6.84
CA MET A 28 6.08 5.90 -6.49
C MET A 28 5.50 4.79 -5.64
N TRP A 29 5.48 3.57 -6.16
CA TRP A 29 5.03 2.40 -5.41
C TRP A 29 6.22 1.57 -4.94
N ILE A 30 6.35 1.40 -3.63
CA ILE A 30 7.43 0.67 -2.99
C ILE A 30 6.83 -0.40 -2.07
N THR A 31 7.17 -1.66 -2.31
CA THR A 31 6.77 -2.77 -1.42
C THR A 31 7.86 -3.00 -0.37
N VAL A 32 7.52 -2.80 0.90
CA VAL A 32 8.43 -2.86 2.05
C VAL A 32 8.37 -4.23 2.73
N SER A 33 8.34 -5.33 1.98
CA SER A 33 8.39 -6.74 2.46
C SER A 33 8.91 -7.00 3.90
N ASN A 34 8.31 -7.96 4.61
CA ASN A 34 8.71 -8.42 5.97
C ASN A 34 10.20 -8.79 6.20
N ARG A 35 11.01 -8.82 5.16
CA ARG A 35 12.46 -9.04 5.23
C ARG A 35 13.23 -7.79 5.67
N TYR A 36 12.60 -6.62 5.70
CA TYR A 36 13.20 -5.40 6.22
C TYR A 36 13.04 -5.40 7.76
N GLN A 37 14.15 -5.60 8.47
CA GLN A 37 14.21 -5.74 9.93
C GLN A 37 14.86 -4.50 10.57
N GLU A 38 14.44 -3.30 10.14
CA GLU A 38 14.86 -1.99 10.67
C GLU A 38 16.37 -1.69 10.57
N ALA A 39 17.13 -2.50 9.84
CA ALA A 39 18.55 -2.23 9.63
C ALA A 39 18.75 -1.03 8.70
N GLU A 40 19.88 -0.34 8.83
CA GLU A 40 20.24 0.74 7.90
C GLU A 40 20.28 0.26 6.44
N SER A 41 20.63 -1.02 6.23
CA SER A 41 20.61 -1.65 4.90
C SER A 41 19.22 -1.70 4.27
N ASP A 42 18.16 -1.70 5.07
CA ASP A 42 16.78 -1.75 4.61
C ASP A 42 16.28 -0.37 4.19
N LEU A 43 16.60 0.67 4.98
CA LEU A 43 16.39 2.06 4.57
C LEU A 43 17.12 2.37 3.27
N ARG A 44 18.36 1.92 3.11
CA ARG A 44 19.13 2.09 1.86
C ARG A 44 18.45 1.43 0.66
N LYS A 45 17.88 0.23 0.82
CA LYS A 45 17.11 -0.45 -0.24
C LYS A 45 15.86 0.34 -0.62
N ILE A 46 15.11 0.84 0.36
CA ILE A 46 13.92 1.68 0.11
C ILE A 46 14.32 2.97 -0.61
N GLN A 47 15.40 3.63 -0.17
CA GLN A 47 15.93 4.82 -0.85
C GLN A 47 16.33 4.53 -2.30
N ASN A 48 16.95 3.38 -2.58
CA ASN A 48 17.29 2.99 -3.96
C ASN A 48 16.04 2.84 -4.82
N LEU A 49 14.99 2.18 -4.30
CA LEU A 49 13.74 2.01 -5.03
C LEU A 49 13.06 3.36 -5.30
N ILE A 50 13.09 4.29 -4.34
CA ILE A 50 12.57 5.65 -4.52
C ILE A 50 13.42 6.42 -5.55
N ALA A 51 14.74 6.36 -5.43
CA ALA A 51 15.67 7.03 -6.34
C ALA A 51 15.50 6.55 -7.79
N GLU A 52 15.30 5.24 -8.00
CA GLU A 52 15.00 4.66 -9.31
C GLU A 52 13.74 5.29 -9.92
N ARG A 53 12.65 5.42 -9.15
CA ARG A 53 11.42 6.08 -9.62
C ARG A 53 11.64 7.55 -9.95
N LEU A 54 12.51 8.24 -9.22
CA LEU A 54 12.88 9.64 -9.45
C LEU A 54 13.90 9.83 -10.58
N LYS A 55 14.41 8.73 -11.17
CA LYS A 55 15.55 8.73 -12.10
C LYS A 55 16.78 9.42 -11.49
N LEU A 56 16.97 9.26 -10.19
CA LEU A 56 18.09 9.79 -9.42
C LEU A 56 19.14 8.71 -9.24
N GLU A 57 20.38 9.05 -9.57
CA GLU A 57 21.52 8.21 -9.25
C GLU A 57 21.96 8.41 -7.80
N LEU A 58 21.98 7.33 -7.01
CA LEU A 58 22.27 7.35 -5.57
C LEU A 58 23.39 6.34 -5.23
N ARG A 59 24.64 6.75 -5.48
CA ARG A 59 25.87 5.92 -5.33
C ARG A 59 26.59 6.13 -4.01
N GLU A 60 26.15 7.11 -3.23
CA GLU A 60 26.84 7.54 -2.03
C GLU A 60 26.81 6.46 -0.94
N GLU A 61 27.95 6.27 -0.27
CA GLU A 61 28.09 5.34 0.84
C GLU A 61 27.51 5.90 2.15
N SER A 62 27.57 7.23 2.34
CA SER A 62 27.04 7.87 3.54
C SER A 62 25.51 7.94 3.52
N MET A 63 24.88 7.46 4.58
CA MET A 63 23.43 7.51 4.77
C MET A 63 22.91 8.96 4.73
N GLU A 64 23.60 9.89 5.40
CA GLU A 64 23.25 11.31 5.45
C GLU A 64 23.26 11.97 4.06
N THR A 65 24.29 11.70 3.27
CA THR A 65 24.40 12.25 1.91
C THR A 65 23.29 11.70 1.02
N ARG A 66 22.97 10.40 1.14
CA ARG A 66 21.88 9.77 0.40
C ARG A 66 20.53 10.41 0.74
N THR A 67 20.24 10.56 2.03
CA THR A 67 19.03 11.18 2.56
C THR A 67 18.88 12.61 2.05
N SER A 68 19.94 13.41 2.14
CA SER A 68 19.94 14.80 1.69
C SER A 68 19.71 14.92 0.18
N LYS A 69 20.35 14.07 -0.62
CA LYS A 69 20.22 14.06 -2.09
C LYS A 69 18.82 13.64 -2.53
N LEU A 70 18.28 12.59 -1.91
CA LEU A 70 16.92 12.13 -2.17
C LEU A 70 15.88 13.19 -1.78
N ARG A 71 16.05 13.83 -0.62
CA ARG A 71 15.21 14.94 -0.18
C ARG A 71 15.24 16.11 -1.16
N ALA A 72 16.43 16.56 -1.56
CA ALA A 72 16.57 17.65 -2.51
C ALA A 72 15.88 17.34 -3.84
N ARG A 73 16.04 16.11 -4.34
CA ARG A 73 15.37 15.65 -5.56
C ARG A 73 13.85 15.61 -5.43
N LEU A 74 13.31 15.14 -4.31
CA LEU A 74 11.86 15.12 -4.06
C LEU A 74 11.28 16.54 -3.99
N MET A 75 12.00 17.48 -3.37
CA MET A 75 11.57 18.88 -3.26
C MET A 75 11.51 19.62 -4.60
N MET A 76 12.09 19.07 -5.67
CA MET A 76 11.92 19.58 -7.04
C MET A 76 10.59 19.18 -7.67
N GLU A 77 9.91 18.16 -7.13
CA GLU A 77 8.62 17.70 -7.65
C GLU A 77 7.49 18.61 -7.17
N LYS A 78 6.66 19.07 -8.10
CA LYS A 78 5.51 19.94 -7.78
C LYS A 78 4.47 19.21 -6.92
N THR A 79 4.22 17.95 -7.22
CA THR A 79 3.32 17.06 -6.47
C THR A 79 3.80 15.62 -6.64
N PHE A 80 3.61 14.79 -5.61
CA PHE A 80 3.92 13.37 -5.70
C PHE A 80 3.06 12.52 -4.77
N VAL A 81 2.97 11.23 -5.06
CA VAL A 81 2.44 10.23 -4.13
C VAL A 81 3.49 9.15 -3.90
N LEU A 82 3.84 8.90 -2.64
CA LEU A 82 4.64 7.76 -2.22
C LEU A 82 3.73 6.71 -1.59
N ILE A 83 3.68 5.53 -2.19
CA ILE A 83 2.96 4.36 -1.67
C ILE A 83 3.98 3.41 -1.05
N LEU A 84 3.83 3.16 0.25
CA LEU A 84 4.59 2.17 1.03
C LEU A 84 3.68 0.97 1.33
N ASP A 85 3.78 -0.08 0.52
CA ASP A 85 2.90 -1.25 0.62
C ASP A 85 3.53 -2.35 1.49
N ASP A 86 2.70 -2.97 2.32
CA ASP A 86 3.02 -4.06 3.25
C ASP A 86 4.13 -3.69 4.24
N VAL A 87 3.94 -2.59 4.99
CA VAL A 87 4.86 -2.13 6.04
C VAL A 87 4.67 -2.93 7.32
N TRP A 88 5.75 -3.55 7.80
CA TRP A 88 5.74 -4.41 9.00
C TRP A 88 6.14 -3.67 10.27
N ASN A 89 7.07 -2.73 10.17
CA ASN A 89 7.59 -1.93 11.28
C ASN A 89 7.58 -0.44 10.94
N PRO A 90 7.55 0.46 11.94
CA PRO A 90 7.63 1.90 11.70
C PRO A 90 8.89 2.27 10.90
N ILE A 91 8.73 3.14 9.92
CA ILE A 91 9.84 3.61 9.07
C ILE A 91 10.09 5.08 9.36
N ASP A 92 11.34 5.41 9.64
CA ASP A 92 11.77 6.79 9.77
C ASP A 92 11.80 7.47 8.39
N LEU A 93 10.74 8.23 8.12
CA LEU A 93 10.56 8.97 6.86
C LEU A 93 11.62 10.06 6.67
N ASP A 94 12.09 10.69 7.75
CA ASP A 94 13.13 11.71 7.70
C ASP A 94 14.45 11.08 7.24
N ARG A 95 14.83 9.94 7.82
CA ARG A 95 16.00 9.15 7.39
C ARG A 95 15.89 8.61 5.98
N LEU A 96 14.69 8.32 5.48
CA LEU A 96 14.51 7.99 4.06
C LEU A 96 14.79 9.19 3.14
N GLY A 97 14.66 10.42 3.64
CA GLY A 97 14.77 11.66 2.87
C GLY A 97 13.41 12.21 2.46
N ILE A 98 12.32 11.67 3.02
CA ILE A 98 10.97 12.20 2.80
C ILE A 98 10.78 13.42 3.71
N PRO A 99 10.45 14.60 3.17
CA PRO A 99 10.20 15.79 3.99
C PRO A 99 9.02 15.59 4.94
N GLU A 100 9.05 16.26 6.08
CA GLU A 100 7.90 16.30 6.98
C GLU A 100 6.65 16.89 6.29
N PRO A 101 5.44 16.47 6.68
CA PRO A 101 4.19 16.93 6.05
C PRO A 101 4.04 18.45 5.96
N GLN A 102 4.57 19.22 6.92
CA GLN A 102 4.50 20.69 6.92
C GLN A 102 5.34 21.32 5.80
N VAL A 103 6.39 20.63 5.35
CA VAL A 103 7.30 21.07 4.28
C VAL A 103 6.92 20.44 2.93
N LEU A 104 6.12 19.36 2.97
CA LEU A 104 5.68 18.56 1.83
C LEU A 104 4.65 19.30 0.97
N ARG A 105 5.10 20.23 0.12
CA ARG A 105 4.23 21.00 -0.78
C ARG A 105 3.62 20.09 -1.87
N GLY A 106 2.45 19.55 -1.61
CA GLY A 106 1.70 18.72 -2.58
C GLY A 106 2.12 17.25 -2.64
N GLY A 107 3.03 16.81 -1.77
CA GLY A 107 3.32 15.38 -1.61
C GLY A 107 2.27 14.68 -0.75
N LYS A 108 2.03 13.41 -1.01
CA LYS A 108 1.17 12.53 -0.20
C LYS A 108 1.87 11.20 0.05
N ILE A 109 1.61 10.61 1.20
CA ILE A 109 2.10 9.29 1.57
C ILE A 109 0.88 8.41 1.84
N ILE A 110 0.87 7.22 1.23
CA ILE A 110 -0.11 6.19 1.50
C ILE A 110 0.67 4.97 1.98
N LEU A 111 0.29 4.38 3.10
CA LEU A 111 0.88 3.13 3.56
C LEU A 111 -0.17 2.06 3.76
N THR A 112 0.19 0.81 3.53
CA THR A 112 -0.61 -0.35 3.93
C THR A 112 0.14 -1.13 5.00
N THR A 113 -0.56 -1.51 6.06
CA THR A 113 0.01 -2.34 7.13
C THR A 113 -1.04 -3.26 7.73
N ARG A 114 -0.58 -4.39 8.28
CA ARG A 114 -1.40 -5.29 9.10
C ARG A 114 -1.44 -4.86 10.57
N SER A 115 -0.40 -4.14 11.02
CA SER A 115 -0.24 -3.71 12.40
C SER A 115 -1.02 -2.42 12.68
N SER A 116 -1.85 -2.43 13.72
CA SER A 116 -2.47 -1.20 14.24
C SER A 116 -1.43 -0.22 14.75
N ASP A 117 -0.35 -0.73 15.34
CA ASP A 117 0.66 0.06 16.03
C ASP A 117 1.55 0.80 15.04
N VAL A 118 1.86 0.17 13.90
CA VAL A 118 2.53 0.85 12.79
C VAL A 118 1.63 1.95 12.22
N CYS A 119 0.34 1.67 12.06
CA CYS A 119 -0.62 2.64 11.53
C CYS A 119 -0.73 3.86 12.44
N SER A 120 -0.85 3.66 13.76
CA SER A 120 -0.97 4.77 14.71
C SER A 120 0.30 5.62 14.83
N GLN A 121 1.48 5.02 14.63
CA GLN A 121 2.75 5.74 14.70
C GLN A 121 3.05 6.56 13.43
N MET A 122 2.57 6.11 12.26
CA MET A 122 2.99 6.67 10.97
C MET A 122 1.89 7.40 10.20
N ALA A 123 0.60 7.14 10.49
CA ALA A 123 -0.49 7.67 9.69
C ALA A 123 -1.28 8.75 10.45
N ASP A 124 -1.38 9.93 9.82
CA ASP A 124 -2.24 11.01 10.32
C ASP A 124 -3.74 10.68 10.17
N VAL A 125 -4.08 9.95 9.10
CA VAL A 125 -5.46 9.58 8.76
C VAL A 125 -5.56 8.06 8.61
N PRO A 126 -5.85 7.33 9.69
CA PRO A 126 -5.96 5.88 9.63
C PRO A 126 -7.25 5.44 8.94
N LEU A 127 -7.15 4.43 8.08
CA LEU A 127 -8.29 3.75 7.46
C LEU A 127 -8.24 2.26 7.82
N LYS A 128 -9.20 1.80 8.62
CA LYS A 128 -9.36 0.38 8.94
C LYS A 128 -10.15 -0.30 7.82
N ILE A 129 -9.49 -1.24 7.14
CA ILE A 129 -10.18 -2.15 6.22
C ILE A 129 -10.72 -3.32 7.04
N GLU A 130 -12.03 -3.55 6.91
CA GLU A 130 -12.80 -4.60 7.59
C GLU A 130 -13.15 -5.72 6.61
N ALA A 131 -13.68 -6.83 7.15
CA ALA A 131 -14.22 -7.90 6.31
C ALA A 131 -15.44 -7.40 5.54
N LEU A 132 -15.69 -8.02 4.39
CA LEU A 132 -16.91 -7.76 3.62
C LEU A 132 -18.12 -8.22 4.43
N ASN A 133 -19.23 -7.48 4.31
CA ASN A 133 -20.51 -7.98 4.81
C ASN A 133 -21.02 -9.14 3.94
N GLU A 134 -22.08 -9.81 4.37
CA GLU A 134 -22.64 -11.00 3.70
C GLU A 134 -22.98 -10.74 2.23
N ASP A 135 -23.63 -9.62 1.92
CA ASP A 135 -24.02 -9.26 0.55
C ASP A 135 -22.80 -8.98 -0.34
N GLU A 136 -21.82 -8.24 0.19
CA GLU A 136 -20.56 -7.95 -0.51
C GLU A 136 -19.73 -9.22 -0.74
N ALA A 137 -19.69 -10.12 0.26
CA ALA A 137 -18.99 -11.38 0.20
C ALA A 137 -19.62 -12.31 -0.84
N TRP A 138 -20.95 -12.43 -0.84
CA TRP A 138 -21.71 -13.18 -1.85
C TRP A 138 -21.50 -12.61 -3.25
N SER A 139 -21.58 -11.29 -3.40
CA SER A 139 -21.32 -10.62 -4.68
C SER A 139 -19.91 -10.90 -5.20
N LEU A 140 -18.90 -10.89 -4.32
CA LEU A 140 -17.53 -11.22 -4.70
C LEU A 140 -17.38 -12.70 -5.06
N PHE A 141 -18.00 -13.60 -4.30
CA PHE A 141 -17.97 -15.04 -4.57
C PHE A 141 -18.56 -15.36 -5.96
N CYS A 142 -19.76 -14.86 -6.27
CA CYS A 142 -20.38 -15.06 -7.58
C CYS A 142 -19.52 -14.49 -8.72
N LYS A 143 -18.87 -13.35 -8.52
CA LYS A 143 -17.94 -12.78 -9.53
C LYS A 143 -16.72 -13.67 -9.78
N SER A 144 -16.30 -14.44 -8.78
CA SER A 144 -15.15 -15.35 -8.89
C SER A 144 -15.54 -16.73 -9.43
N ALA A 145 -16.59 -17.35 -8.87
CA ALA A 145 -17.07 -18.66 -9.26
C ALA A 145 -17.85 -18.66 -10.60
N GLY A 146 -18.38 -17.51 -11.01
CA GLY A 146 -19.25 -17.36 -12.17
C GLY A 146 -20.70 -17.75 -11.89
N ASP A 147 -21.52 -17.74 -12.94
CA ASP A 147 -22.98 -17.89 -12.85
C ASP A 147 -23.44 -19.23 -12.22
N VAL A 148 -22.57 -20.25 -12.24
CA VAL A 148 -22.80 -21.56 -11.62
C VAL A 148 -23.12 -21.47 -10.12
N ALA A 149 -22.59 -20.46 -9.43
CA ALA A 149 -22.88 -20.22 -8.01
C ALA A 149 -24.36 -19.87 -7.74
N THR A 150 -25.10 -19.48 -8.78
CA THR A 150 -26.51 -19.07 -8.69
C THR A 150 -27.49 -20.11 -9.26
N TRP A 151 -27.00 -21.30 -9.66
CA TRP A 151 -27.88 -22.38 -10.08
C TRP A 151 -28.65 -22.93 -8.87
N GLU A 152 -29.93 -23.23 -9.06
CA GLU A 152 -30.83 -23.60 -7.96
C GLU A 152 -30.30 -24.78 -7.12
N GLU A 153 -29.64 -25.76 -7.74
CA GLU A 153 -29.07 -26.91 -7.02
C GLU A 153 -27.74 -26.61 -6.31
N ILE A 154 -27.05 -25.53 -6.70
CA ILE A 154 -25.69 -25.19 -6.25
C ILE A 154 -25.69 -24.02 -5.25
N GLU A 155 -26.60 -23.07 -5.42
CA GLU A 155 -26.68 -21.83 -4.63
C GLU A 155 -26.67 -22.09 -3.11
N PRO A 156 -27.41 -23.07 -2.56
CA PRO A 156 -27.36 -23.34 -1.12
C PRO A 156 -25.96 -23.73 -0.62
N LEU A 157 -25.22 -24.53 -1.40
CA LEU A 157 -23.85 -24.92 -1.07
C LEU A 157 -22.87 -23.75 -1.26
N ALA A 158 -23.02 -22.99 -2.34
CA ALA A 158 -22.22 -21.81 -2.61
C ALA A 158 -22.34 -20.74 -1.51
N LYS A 159 -23.56 -20.51 -1.00
CA LYS A 159 -23.83 -19.61 0.13
C LYS A 159 -23.16 -20.11 1.40
N ALA A 160 -23.31 -21.39 1.73
CA ALA A 160 -22.63 -21.99 2.89
C ALA A 160 -21.10 -21.83 2.80
N ILE A 161 -20.49 -22.06 1.63
CA ILE A 161 -19.05 -21.83 1.43
C ILE A 161 -18.68 -20.35 1.63
N THR A 162 -19.53 -19.43 1.13
CA THR A 162 -19.31 -17.98 1.27
C THR A 162 -19.35 -17.54 2.73
N GLU A 163 -20.29 -18.06 3.52
CA GLU A 163 -20.40 -17.82 4.96
C GLU A 163 -19.16 -18.31 5.71
N GLU A 164 -18.70 -19.53 5.41
CA GLU A 164 -17.45 -20.09 5.99
C GLU A 164 -16.20 -19.28 5.65
N CYS A 165 -16.20 -18.53 4.53
CA CYS A 165 -15.11 -17.64 4.17
C CYS A 165 -15.04 -16.35 5.03
N GLY A 166 -16.06 -16.08 5.85
CA GLY A 166 -16.05 -15.00 6.85
C GLY A 166 -15.83 -13.60 6.27
N GLY A 167 -16.28 -13.35 5.05
CA GLY A 167 -16.12 -12.06 4.37
C GLY A 167 -14.68 -11.70 3.98
N LEU A 168 -13.73 -12.64 4.02
CA LEU A 168 -12.34 -12.41 3.61
C LEU A 168 -12.21 -12.44 2.07
N PRO A 169 -11.87 -11.33 1.40
CA PRO A 169 -11.74 -11.29 -0.05
C PRO A 169 -10.75 -12.31 -0.64
N LEU A 170 -9.69 -12.64 0.10
CA LEU A 170 -8.71 -13.63 -0.33
C LEU A 170 -9.26 -15.06 -0.33
N ALA A 171 -10.16 -15.41 0.60
CA ALA A 171 -10.78 -16.73 0.66
C ALA A 171 -11.89 -16.89 -0.39
N LEU A 172 -12.59 -15.79 -0.69
CA LEU A 172 -13.69 -15.76 -1.65
C LEU A 172 -13.23 -15.79 -3.13
N LYS A 173 -11.99 -15.36 -3.40
CA LYS A 173 -11.37 -15.45 -4.71
C LYS A 173 -10.71 -16.82 -4.88
N VAL A 174 -11.54 -17.82 -5.19
CA VAL A 174 -11.11 -19.16 -5.62
C VAL A 174 -10.82 -19.17 -7.11
#